data_AF-A0A1I3DVP1-F1
#
_entry.id   AF-A0A1I3DVP1-F1
#
_cell.length_a   1.000
_cell.length_b   1.000
_cell.length_c   1.000
_cell.angle_alpha   90.00
_cell.angle_beta   90.00
_cell.angle_gamma   90.00
#
_symmetry.space_group_name_H-M   'P 1'
#
loop_
_entity.id
_entity.type
_entity.pdbx_description
1 polymer ?
#
loop_
_entity_poly.entity_id
_entity_poly.type
_entity_poly.pdbx_seq_one_letter_code
_entity_poly.pdbx_strand_id
1 'polypeptide(L)' 'MQEASGAEALYRTTQDGRSALLVYSALDRLHACCGEEQPWFGLPTDELQRLYDVRPFDVVRTDVYVPEERREPTPPRPVR' A
#
# COMPACT_ATOMS: atom_id res chain seq x y z
N MET A 1 -6.67 8.91 -12.43
CA MET A 1 -6.76 8.15 -11.18
C MET A 1 -7.60 6.92 -11.49
N GLN A 2 -7.14 5.70 -11.19
CA GLN A 2 -7.97 4.52 -11.38
C GLN A 2 -8.98 4.44 -10.25
N GLU A 3 -10.25 4.26 -10.59
CA GLU A 3 -11.36 4.09 -9.64
C GLU A 3 -11.10 2.82 -8.79
N ALA A 4 -11.14 2.95 -7.46
CA ALA A 4 -10.77 1.93 -6.49
C ALA A 4 -11.81 0.78 -6.33
N SER A 5 -12.48 0.40 -7.41
CA SER A 5 -13.46 -0.71 -7.36
C SER A 5 -12.73 -2.05 -7.28
N GLY A 6 -12.36 -2.46 -6.07
CA GLY A 6 -11.66 -3.71 -5.76
C GLY A 6 -10.17 -3.58 -5.43
N ALA A 7 -9.67 -2.37 -5.14
CA ALA A 7 -8.28 -2.17 -4.72
C ALA A 7 -8.14 -2.36 -3.20
N GLU A 8 -7.20 -3.19 -2.76
CA GLU A 8 -6.85 -3.36 -1.35
C GLU A 8 -5.50 -2.69 -1.05
N ALA A 9 -5.40 -2.06 0.11
CA ALA A 9 -4.14 -1.52 0.58
C ALA A 9 -3.21 -2.65 1.07
N LEU A 10 -1.90 -2.47 0.83
CA LEU A 10 -0.90 -3.42 1.31
C LEU A 10 -0.52 -3.14 2.76
N TYR A 11 -0.68 -4.15 3.61
CA TYR A 11 -0.33 -4.10 5.02
C TYR A 11 0.86 -5.00 5.29
N ARG A 12 1.87 -4.46 6.00
CA ARG A 12 3.07 -5.21 6.37
C ARG A 12 3.19 -5.32 7.88
N THR A 13 3.71 -6.44 8.37
CA THR A 13 4.04 -6.59 9.78
C THR A 13 5.44 -6.04 10.03
N THR A 14 5.56 -5.13 10.98
CA THR A 14 6.85 -4.64 11.48
C THR A 14 7.58 -5.74 12.27
N GLN A 15 8.89 -5.58 12.49
CA GLN A 15 9.68 -6.51 13.32
C GLN A 15 9.13 -6.64 14.76
N ASP A 16 8.46 -5.61 15.24
CA ASP A 16 7.84 -5.50 16.56
C ASP A 16 6.42 -6.11 16.61
N GLY A 17 5.96 -6.74 15.52
CA GLY A 17 4.65 -7.39 15.43
C GLY A 17 3.47 -6.48 15.09
N ARG A 18 3.70 -5.16 15.00
CA ARG A 18 2.67 -4.17 14.64
C ARG A 18 2.33 -4.17 13.14
N SER A 19 1.08 -3.89 12.80
CA SER A 19 0.59 -3.72 11.43
C SER A 19 0.94 -2.32 10.91
N ALA A 20 1.61 -2.27 9.76
CA ALA A 20 2.04 -1.06 9.10
C ALA A 20 1.38 -0.90 7.73
N LEU A 21 0.78 0.26 7.50
CA LEU A 21 0.28 0.68 6.20
C LEU A 21 1.37 1.50 5.49
N LEU A 22 1.76 1.09 4.28
CA LEU A 22 2.68 1.87 3.44
C LEU A 22 1.89 2.86 2.58
N VAL A 23 2.27 4.13 2.64
CA VAL A 23 1.67 5.21 1.83
C VAL A 23 2.78 5.92 1.07
N TYR A 24 2.49 6.32 -0.16
CA TYR A 24 3.43 7.09 -0.98
C TYR A 24 2.80 8.43 -1.30
N SER A 25 3.58 9.50 -1.08
CA SER A 25 3.11 10.86 -1.30
C SER A 25 3.03 11.23 -2.79
N ALA A 26 3.70 10.45 -3.64
CA ALA A 26 3.71 10.61 -5.08
C ALA A 26 3.89 9.25 -5.78
N LEU A 27 3.41 9.17 -7.02
CA LEU A 27 3.55 7.97 -7.85
C LEU A 27 5.02 7.65 -8.19
N ASP A 28 5.82 8.67 -8.50
CA ASP A 28 7.26 8.52 -8.72
C ASP A 28 7.96 7.87 -7.51
N ARG A 29 7.63 8.32 -6.29
CA ARG A 29 8.17 7.72 -5.06
C ARG A 29 7.72 6.29 -4.86
N LEU A 30 6.47 5.97 -5.20
CA LEU A 30 6.00 4.60 -5.21
C LEU A 30 6.84 3.75 -6.16
N HIS A 31 7.07 4.19 -7.40
CA HIS A 31 7.89 3.45 -8.36
C HIS A 31 9.33 3.28 -7.88
N ALA A 32 9.95 4.33 -7.34
CA ALA A 32 11.31 4.28 -6.83
C ALA A 32 11.45 3.35 -5.61
N CYS A 33 10.45 3.31 -4.73
CA CYS A 33 10.50 2.52 -3.49
C CYS A 33 10.00 1.08 -3.63
N CYS A 34 8.99 0.86 -4.46
CA CYS A 34 8.22 -0.38 -4.57
C CYS A 34 8.31 -1.04 -5.95
N GLY A 35 8.87 -0.35 -6.95
CA GLY A 35 8.91 -0.80 -8.35
C GLY A 35 7.68 -0.39 -9.14
N GLU A 36 7.84 -0.29 -10.46
CA GLU A 36 6.78 0.16 -11.39
C GLU A 36 5.66 -0.88 -11.60
N GLU A 37 5.92 -2.14 -11.28
CA GLU A 37 4.97 -3.23 -11.51
C GLU A 37 3.85 -3.30 -10.46
N GLN A 38 4.01 -2.57 -9.34
CA GLN A 38 3.10 -2.67 -8.20
C GLN A 38 1.75 -2.01 -8.48
N PRO A 39 0.63 -2.69 -8.20
CA PRO A 39 -0.68 -2.06 -8.27
C PRO A 39 -0.80 -1.02 -7.16
N TRP A 40 -1.39 0.12 -7.50
CA TRP A 40 -1.61 1.22 -6.56
C TRP A 40 -2.93 1.92 -6.85
N PHE A 41 -3.44 2.59 -5.83
CA PHE A 41 -4.55 3.53 -5.96
C PHE A 41 -4.21 4.81 -5.17
N GLY A 42 -4.75 5.93 -5.64
CA GLY A 42 -4.67 7.19 -4.91
C GLY A 42 -5.84 7.28 -3.92
N LEU A 43 -5.56 7.75 -2.72
CA LEU A 43 -6.57 8.03 -1.71
C LEU A 43 -6.29 9.40 -1.07
N PRO A 44 -7.29 10.28 -0.91
CA PRO A 44 -7.12 11.48 -0.10
C PRO A 44 -6.72 11.12 1.34
N THR A 45 -5.84 11.90 1.95
CA THR A 45 -5.37 11.63 3.31
C THR A 45 -6.50 11.68 4.34
N ASP A 46 -7.53 12.50 4.12
CA ASP A 46 -8.73 12.55 4.97
C ASP A 46 -9.57 11.27 4.89
N GLU A 47 -9.43 10.49 3.82
CA GLU A 47 -10.08 9.18 3.69
C GLU A 47 -9.29 8.02 4.30
N LEU A 48 -8.10 8.28 4.85
CA LEU A 48 -7.28 7.25 5.51
C LEU A 48 -8.02 6.55 6.67
N GLN A 49 -8.94 7.27 7.33
CA GLN A 49 -9.81 6.70 8.36
C GLN A 49 -10.68 5.57 7.80
N ARG A 50 -11.15 5.67 6.55
CA ARG A 50 -11.95 4.60 5.93
C ARG A 50 -11.16 3.30 5.78
N LEU A 51 -9.85 3.40 5.47
CA LEU A 51 -8.99 2.22 5.44
C LEU A 51 -8.83 1.60 6.83
N TYR A 52 -8.67 2.43 7.86
CA TYR A 52 -8.57 1.98 9.25
C TYR A 52 -9.84 1.27 9.70
N ASP A 53 -11.01 1.79 9.34
CA ASP A 53 -12.31 1.21 9.68
C ASP A 53 -12.52 -0.17 9.04
N VAL A 54 -11.95 -0.40 7.84
CA VAL A 54 -11.96 -1.71 7.17
C VAL A 54 -10.95 -2.67 7.79
N ARG A 55 -9.72 -2.20 8.02
CA ARG A 55 -8.65 -2.99 8.63
C ARG A 55 -7.77 -2.10 9.51
N PRO A 56 -7.88 -2.20 10.84
CA PRO A 56 -7.04 -1.43 11.75
C PRO A 56 -5.54 -1.69 11.53
N PHE A 57 -4.76 -0.62 11.63
CA PHE A 57 -3.31 -0.65 11.53
C PHE A 57 -2.68 0.22 12.61
N ASP A 58 -1.50 -0.13 13.08
CA ASP A 58 -0.86 0.56 14.21
C ASP A 58 -0.03 1.76 13.76
N VAL A 59 0.57 1.67 12.57
CA VAL A 59 1.49 2.69 12.07
C VAL A 59 1.31 2.93 10.57
N VAL A 60 1.43 4.20 10.18
CA VAL A 60 1.53 4.58 8.76
C VAL A 60 2.98 4.91 8.48
N ARG A 61 3.51 4.33 7.41
CA ARG A 61 4.87 4.55 6.95
C ARG A 61 4.82 5.19 5.58
N THR A 62 5.36 6.40 5.49
CA THR A 62 5.33 7.19 4.26
C THR A 62 6.66 7.06 3.53
N ASP A 63 6.61 6.86 2.21
CA ASP A 63 7.77 6.88 1.31
C ASP A 63 8.92 5.95 1.78
N VAL A 64 8.58 4.76 2.29
CA VAL A 64 9.56 3.75 2.72
C VAL A 64 10.04 2.92 1.54
N TYR A 65 11.35 2.80 1.42
CA TYR A 65 12.00 1.90 0.45
C TYR A 65 11.75 0.43 0.82
N VAL A 66 11.25 -0.35 -0.14
CA VAL A 66 11.06 -1.79 -0.02
C VAL A 66 12.11 -2.51 -0.87
N PRO A 67 13.02 -3.30 -0.26
CA PRO A 67 13.98 -4.12 -0.99
C PRO A 67 13.29 -5.05 -1.99
N GLU A 68 13.94 -5.31 -3.12
CA GLU A 68 13.37 -6.09 -4.23
C GLU A 68 12.86 -7.47 -3.79
N GLU A 69 13.58 -8.13 -2.89
CA GLU A 69 13.26 -9.46 -2.35
C GLU A 69 12.02 -9.45 -1.45
N ARG A 70 11.56 -8.27 -1.04
CA ARG A 70 10.39 -8.05 -0.18
C ARG A 70 9.21 -7.43 -0.93
N ARG A 71 9.41 -7.05 -2.20
CA ARG A 71 8.33 -6.54 -3.06
C ARG A 71 7.38 -7.69 -3.34
N GLU A 72 6.10 -7.47 -3.06
CA GLU A 72 5.09 -8.48 -3.33
C GLU A 72 4.74 -8.41 -4.82
N PRO A 73 4.92 -9.46 -5.62
CA PRO A 73 4.50 -9.40 -7.01
C PRO A 73 3.00 -9.10 -7.05
N THR A 74 2.56 -8.32 -8.04
CA THR A 74 1.15 -8.06 -8.32
C THR A 74 0.36 -9.35 -8.16
N PRO A 75 -0.53 -9.47 -7.15
CA PRO A 75 -1.33 -10.67 -7.04
C PRO A 75 -2.10 -10.81 -8.35
N PRO A 76 -2.12 -12.01 -8.97
CA PRO A 76 -2.87 -12.19 -10.20
C PRO A 76 -4.30 -11.71 -9.94
N ARG A 77 -4.82 -10.83 -10.81
CA ARG A 77 -6.19 -10.32 -10.67
C ARG A 77 -7.10 -11.53 -10.42
N PRO A 78 -7.91 -11.53 -9.35
CA PRO A 78 -8.86 -12.62 -9.15
C PRO A 78 -9.76 -12.66 -10.38
N VAL A 79 -9.64 -13.73 -11.16
CA VAL A 79 -10.56 -14.01 -12.26
C VAL A 79 -11.90 -14.32 -11.61
N ARG A 80 -12.88 -13.41 -11.81
CA ARG A 80 -14.26 -13.61 -11.37
C ARG A 80 -15.01 -14.47 -12.37
#